data_AF-A0A3A5II20-F1
#
_entry.id   AF-A0A3A5II20-F1
#
_cell.length_a   1.000
_cell.length_b   1.000
_cell.length_c   1.000
_cell.angle_alpha   90.00
_cell.angle_beta   90.00
_cell.angle_gamma   90.00
#
_symmetry.space_group_name_H-M   'P 1'
#
loop_
_entity.id
_entity.type
_entity.pdbx_description
1 polymer ?
#
loop_
_entity_poly.entity_id
_entity_poly.type
_entity_poly.pdbx_seq_one_letter_code
_entity_poly.pdbx_strand_id
1 'polypeptide(L)'
;MQLYLVNSIRTNNFNDDQVMEKIKTLWEEASRSLVDNQNCTYGVYYDYENNYKGDYSLGVGMESNAETVLKIPANELYQVFKVDAADEQGLFKTWSKIWDLEESGALHRAYTFDYEKYYPSGEIEIHIAIKQAHP
;
A
#
# COMPACT_ATOMS: atom_id res chain seq x y z
N MET A 1 10.32 -0.18 9.27
CA MET A 1 8.96 -0.24 9.87
C MET A 1 8.57 -1.69 10.12
N GLN A 2 7.82 -2.00 11.16
CA GLN A 2 7.38 -3.36 11.50
C GLN A 2 5.85 -3.39 11.56
N LEU A 3 5.22 -4.23 10.72
CA LEU A 3 3.77 -4.27 10.56
C LEU A 3 3.20 -5.63 10.93
N TYR A 4 2.28 -5.66 11.87
CA TYR A 4 1.42 -6.81 12.12
C TYR A 4 0.26 -6.77 11.13
N LEU A 5 0.24 -7.72 10.19
CA LEU A 5 -0.85 -7.87 9.22
C LEU A 5 -1.98 -8.67 9.86
N VAL A 6 -3.19 -8.10 9.85
CA VAL A 6 -4.41 -8.76 10.31
C VAL A 6 -4.84 -9.82 9.31
N ASN A 7 -4.75 -9.50 8.02
CA ASN A 7 -5.03 -10.38 6.90
C ASN A 7 -4.23 -9.94 5.67
N SER A 8 -4.12 -10.84 4.69
CA SER A 8 -3.55 -10.54 3.39
C SER A 8 -4.16 -11.40 2.29
N ILE A 9 -4.06 -10.90 1.06
CA ILE A 9 -4.48 -11.59 -0.18
C ILE A 9 -3.35 -11.49 -1.20
N ARG A 10 -3.38 -12.37 -2.20
CA ARG A 10 -2.60 -12.25 -3.44
C ARG A 10 -3.55 -12.03 -4.61
N THR A 11 -3.25 -11.03 -5.45
CA THR A 11 -4.13 -10.57 -6.53
C THR A 11 -3.35 -9.88 -7.64
N ASN A 12 -4.04 -9.39 -8.67
CA ASN A 12 -3.50 -8.73 -9.84
C ASN A 12 -4.48 -7.68 -10.37
N ASN A 13 -4.01 -6.49 -10.75
CA ASN A 13 -4.90 -5.42 -11.21
C ASN A 13 -5.52 -5.66 -12.60
N PHE A 14 -4.96 -6.58 -13.39
CA PHE A 14 -5.33 -6.81 -14.80
C PHE A 14 -5.86 -8.22 -15.06
N ASN A 15 -5.39 -9.22 -14.31
CA ASN A 15 -5.68 -10.63 -14.55
C ASN A 15 -6.60 -11.27 -13.49
N ASP A 16 -7.06 -10.49 -12.51
CA ASP A 16 -7.98 -10.96 -11.46
C ASP A 16 -9.31 -10.20 -11.54
N ASP A 17 -10.31 -10.83 -12.16
CA ASP A 17 -11.65 -10.25 -12.34
C ASP A 17 -12.33 -9.88 -11.01
N GLN A 18 -11.86 -10.44 -9.88
CA GLN A 18 -12.39 -10.20 -8.54
C GLN A 18 -11.51 -9.28 -7.70
N VAL A 19 -10.49 -8.62 -8.28
CA VAL A 19 -9.53 -7.77 -7.54
C VAL A 19 -10.23 -6.76 -6.62
N MET A 20 -11.24 -6.07 -7.13
CA MET A 20 -11.99 -5.07 -6.37
C MET A 20 -12.77 -5.67 -5.20
N GLU A 21 -13.39 -6.84 -5.40
CA GLU A 21 -14.14 -7.55 -4.37
C GLU A 21 -13.20 -8.11 -3.29
N LYS A 22 -12.04 -8.65 -3.68
CA LYS A 22 -11.02 -9.15 -2.76
C LYS A 22 -10.45 -8.04 -1.90
N ILE A 23 -10.08 -6.90 -2.50
CA ILE A 23 -9.57 -5.73 -1.76
C ILE A 23 -10.64 -5.21 -0.80
N LYS A 24 -11.89 -5.08 -1.25
CA LYS A 24 -13.00 -4.65 -0.37
C LYS A 24 -13.18 -5.60 0.81
N THR A 25 -13.21 -6.91 0.56
CA THR A 25 -13.39 -7.94 1.58
C THR A 25 -12.23 -7.93 2.59
N LEU A 26 -10.99 -7.80 2.09
CA LEU A 26 -9.79 -7.67 2.92
C LEU A 26 -9.94 -6.51 3.91
N TRP A 27 -10.32 -5.33 3.43
CA TRP A 27 -10.51 -4.14 4.27
C TRP A 27 -11.68 -4.29 5.25
N GLU A 28 -12.80 -4.85 4.81
CA GLU A 28 -13.96 -5.11 5.68
C GLU A 28 -13.61 -6.06 6.83
N GLU A 29 -12.90 -7.15 6.56
CA GLU A 29 -12.45 -8.10 7.58
C GLU A 29 -11.43 -7.47 8.53
N ALA A 30 -10.45 -6.72 8.00
CA ALA A 30 -9.44 -6.05 8.80
C ALA A 30 -10.07 -5.01 9.74
N SER A 31 -11.07 -4.26 9.26
CA SER A 31 -11.74 -3.22 10.04
C SER A 31 -12.32 -3.74 11.35
N ARG A 32 -12.81 -4.99 11.37
CA ARG A 32 -13.37 -5.64 12.57
C ARG A 32 -12.34 -5.89 13.66
N SER A 33 -11.07 -6.03 13.29
CA SER A 33 -9.94 -6.21 14.21
C SER A 33 -9.27 -4.90 14.61
N LEU A 34 -9.58 -3.80 13.92
CA LEU A 34 -8.92 -2.50 14.07
C LEU A 34 -9.84 -1.42 14.68
N VAL A 35 -11.04 -1.80 15.16
CA VAL A 35 -12.15 -0.91 15.58
C VAL A 35 -11.78 0.15 16.63
N ASP A 36 -10.71 -0.07 17.42
CA ASP A 36 -10.31 0.83 18.52
C ASP A 36 -8.85 1.31 18.42
N ASN A 37 -8.27 1.27 17.22
CA ASN A 37 -6.90 1.70 17.02
C ASN A 37 -6.78 3.22 16.96
N GLN A 38 -6.10 3.80 17.95
CA GLN A 38 -5.61 5.18 17.90
C GLN A 38 -4.34 5.33 17.04
N ASN A 39 -3.87 4.24 16.44
CA ASN A 39 -2.68 4.18 15.61
C ASN A 39 -3.02 4.26 14.12
N CYS A 40 -2.02 4.51 13.28
CA CYS A 40 -2.19 4.45 11.84
C CYS A 40 -2.48 3.02 11.37
N THR A 41 -3.37 2.90 10.41
CA THR A 41 -3.63 1.66 9.67
C THR A 41 -2.87 1.70 8.35
N TYR A 42 -2.37 0.55 7.91
CA TYR A 42 -1.55 0.42 6.73
C TYR A 42 -2.15 -0.60 5.76
N GLY A 43 -2.28 -0.21 4.49
CA GLY A 43 -2.48 -1.12 3.36
C GLY A 43 -1.15 -1.31 2.66
N VAL A 44 -0.53 -2.49 2.79
CA VAL A 44 0.85 -2.73 2.32
C VAL A 44 0.83 -3.64 1.11
N TYR A 45 1.46 -3.18 0.05
CA TYR A 45 1.65 -3.92 -1.19
C TYR A 45 3.09 -4.44 -1.23
N TYR A 46 3.25 -5.75 -1.39
CA TYR A 46 4.54 -6.43 -1.27
C TYR A 46 4.55 -7.71 -2.10
N ASP A 47 5.72 -8.36 -2.17
CA ASP A 47 5.87 -9.66 -2.86
C ASP A 47 5.41 -9.59 -4.33
N TYR A 48 5.78 -8.47 -4.98
CA TYR A 48 5.54 -8.22 -6.39
C TYR A 48 6.28 -9.24 -7.25
N GLU A 49 5.60 -9.83 -8.21
CA GLU A 49 6.22 -10.72 -9.20
C GLU A 49 7.16 -9.94 -10.14
N ASN A 50 6.75 -8.74 -10.56
CA ASN A 50 7.56 -7.88 -11.43
C ASN A 50 7.30 -6.39 -11.23
N ASN A 51 6.18 -5.88 -11.75
CA ASN A 51 5.78 -4.49 -11.80
C ASN A 51 4.27 -4.37 -11.58
N TYR A 52 3.66 -3.22 -11.88
CA TYR A 52 2.22 -2.98 -11.68
C TYR A 52 1.29 -3.96 -12.41
N LYS A 53 1.78 -4.68 -13.44
CA LYS A 53 1.05 -5.71 -14.20
C LYS A 53 1.18 -7.12 -13.62
N GLY A 54 2.16 -7.35 -12.76
CA GLY A 54 2.40 -8.64 -12.12
C GLY A 54 1.52 -8.85 -10.90
N ASP A 55 1.53 -10.10 -10.42
CA ASP A 55 0.86 -10.44 -9.17
C ASP A 55 1.54 -9.74 -7.98
N TYR A 56 0.75 -9.38 -6.98
CA TYR A 56 1.24 -8.80 -5.74
C TYR A 56 0.42 -9.29 -4.55
N SER A 57 1.02 -9.20 -3.37
CA SER A 57 0.32 -9.39 -2.10
C SER A 57 -0.12 -8.04 -1.55
N LEU A 58 -1.36 -7.97 -1.05
CA LEU A 58 -1.87 -6.83 -0.28
C LEU A 58 -2.22 -7.31 1.12
N GLY A 59 -1.67 -6.65 2.13
CA GLY A 59 -2.00 -6.89 3.54
C GLY A 59 -2.51 -5.63 4.22
N VAL A 60 -3.45 -5.79 5.16
CA VAL A 60 -3.91 -4.69 6.02
C VAL A 60 -3.40 -4.93 7.43
N GLY A 61 -2.84 -3.90 8.05
CA GLY A 61 -2.20 -4.04 9.36
C GLY A 61 -1.91 -2.74 10.07
N MET A 62 -1.18 -2.85 11.17
CA MET A 62 -0.76 -1.75 12.02
C MET A 62 0.70 -1.93 12.44
N GLU A 63 1.34 -0.85 12.86
CA GLU A 63 2.67 -0.96 13.46
C GLU A 63 2.66 -1.80 14.73
N SER A 64 3.63 -2.70 14.85
CA SER A 64 3.77 -3.58 16.00
C SER A 64 5.23 -3.90 16.27
N ASN A 65 5.56 -4.06 17.55
CA ASN A 65 6.89 -4.46 18.01
C ASN A 65 7.02 -5.98 18.23
N ALA A 66 6.02 -6.77 17.80
CA ALA A 66 6.05 -8.22 17.91
C ALA A 66 7.10 -8.84 16.97
N GLU A 67 7.58 -10.04 17.29
CA GLU A 67 8.63 -10.71 16.51
C GLU A 67 8.15 -11.24 15.15
N THR A 68 6.86 -11.60 15.04
CA THR A 68 6.24 -12.16 13.83
C THR A 68 5.48 -11.08 13.05
N VAL A 69 6.22 -10.21 12.38
CA VAL A 69 5.69 -9.04 11.65
C VAL A 69 6.34 -8.90 10.27
N LEU A 70 5.63 -8.30 9.32
CA LEU A 70 6.21 -7.89 8.05
C LEU A 70 7.20 -6.74 8.33
N LYS A 71 8.47 -6.94 7.93
CA LYS A 71 9.54 -5.96 8.16
C LYS A 71 9.85 -5.20 6.88
N ILE A 72 9.56 -3.90 6.89
CA ILE A 72 9.98 -2.98 5.84
C ILE A 72 11.34 -2.40 6.21
N PRO A 73 12.38 -2.55 5.36
CA PRO A 73 13.73 -2.06 5.62
C PRO A 73 13.76 -0.54 5.93
N ALA A 74 14.61 -0.13 6.87
CA ALA A 74 14.71 1.28 7.28
C ALA A 74 15.42 2.16 6.23
N ASN A 75 16.17 1.56 5.31
CA ASN A 75 16.90 2.22 4.23
C ASN A 75 16.08 2.32 2.93
N GLU A 76 14.81 1.88 2.95
CA GLU A 76 13.90 2.04 1.83
C GLU A 76 13.63 3.53 1.59
N LEU A 77 13.67 3.96 0.33
CA LEU A 77 13.41 5.34 -0.05
C LEU A 77 12.00 5.46 -0.59
N TYR A 78 11.27 6.48 -0.14
CA TYR A 78 9.87 6.67 -0.48
C TYR A 78 9.64 8.02 -1.16
N GLN A 79 8.88 8.00 -2.24
CA GLN A 79 8.15 9.17 -2.71
C GLN A 79 6.74 9.14 -2.14
N VAL A 80 6.35 10.22 -1.45
CA VAL A 80 5.07 10.33 -0.74
C VAL A 80 4.07 11.11 -1.58
N PHE A 81 2.89 10.53 -1.78
CA PHE A 81 1.76 11.14 -2.46
C PHE A 81 0.61 11.33 -1.47
N LYS A 82 0.22 12.59 -1.25
CA LYS A 82 -0.95 12.91 -0.42
C LYS A 82 -2.23 12.66 -1.21
N VAL A 83 -3.18 12.01 -0.56
CA VAL A 83 -4.52 11.76 -1.11
C VAL A 83 -5.45 12.88 -0.66
N ASP A 84 -6.29 13.35 -1.57
CA ASP A 84 -7.40 14.22 -1.20
C ASP A 84 -8.51 13.38 -0.54
N ALA A 85 -8.53 13.36 0.79
CA ALA A 85 -9.49 12.58 1.56
C ALA A 85 -10.92 13.15 1.51
N ALA A 86 -11.12 14.38 1.00
CA ALA A 86 -12.45 14.94 0.79
C ALA A 86 -13.11 14.43 -0.50
N ASP A 87 -12.34 13.85 -1.42
CA ASP A 87 -12.81 13.23 -2.64
C ASP A 87 -12.97 11.72 -2.43
N GLU A 88 -14.19 11.19 -2.60
CA GLU A 88 -14.47 9.75 -2.48
C GLU A 88 -13.61 8.90 -3.44
N GLN A 89 -13.14 9.48 -4.54
CA GLN A 89 -12.25 8.84 -5.51
C GLN A 89 -10.79 9.26 -5.34
N GLY A 90 -10.44 10.02 -4.29
CA GLY A 90 -9.11 10.58 -4.09
C GLY A 90 -8.02 9.51 -4.11
N LEU A 91 -8.26 8.36 -3.49
CA LEU A 91 -7.32 7.24 -3.47
C LEU A 91 -7.06 6.69 -4.88
N PHE A 92 -8.14 6.38 -5.62
CA PHE A 92 -8.06 5.88 -6.99
C PHE A 92 -7.38 6.87 -7.93
N LYS A 93 -7.72 8.16 -7.83
CA LYS A 93 -7.09 9.23 -8.62
C LYS A 93 -5.60 9.36 -8.32
N THR A 94 -5.21 9.22 -7.05
CA THR A 94 -3.80 9.27 -6.64
C THR A 94 -3.03 8.07 -7.19
N TRP A 95 -3.59 6.85 -7.14
CA TRP A 95 -3.00 5.68 -7.78
C TRP A 95 -2.87 5.82 -9.30
N SER A 96 -3.91 6.32 -9.98
CA SER A 96 -3.88 6.60 -11.41
C SER A 96 -2.72 7.55 -11.76
N LYS A 97 -2.57 8.64 -11.00
CA LYS A 97 -1.46 9.59 -11.18
C LYS A 97 -0.09 8.94 -10.97
N ILE A 98 0.05 8.05 -9.99
CA ILE A 98 1.30 7.31 -9.74
C ILE A 98 1.65 6.45 -10.95
N TRP A 99 0.68 5.75 -11.54
CA TRP A 99 0.89 4.96 -12.75
C TRP A 99 1.27 5.83 -13.94
N ASP A 100 0.61 6.97 -14.15
CA ASP A 100 0.97 7.92 -15.23
C ASP A 100 2.42 8.45 -15.08
N LEU A 101 2.86 8.72 -13.85
CA LEU A 101 4.24 9.15 -13.57
C LEU A 101 5.25 8.04 -13.84
N GLU A 102 4.90 6.78 -13.55
CA GLU A 102 5.74 5.64 -13.86
C GLU A 102 5.83 5.40 -15.39
N GLU A 103 4.69 5.43 -16.09
CA GLU A 103 4.63 5.23 -17.53
C GLU A 103 5.36 6.34 -18.31
N SER A 104 5.33 7.58 -17.81
CA SER A 104 6.11 8.69 -18.36
C SER A 104 7.60 8.65 -18.01
N GLY A 105 8.03 7.73 -17.14
CA GLY A 105 9.41 7.63 -16.66
C GLY A 105 9.82 8.69 -15.65
N ALA A 106 8.88 9.49 -15.13
CA ALA A 106 9.11 10.46 -14.08
C ALA A 106 9.23 9.83 -12.68
N LEU A 107 8.72 8.60 -12.51
CA LEU A 107 8.78 7.82 -11.29
C LEU A 107 9.43 6.46 -11.58
N HIS A 108 10.43 6.09 -10.78
CA HIS A 108 11.12 4.80 -10.89
C HIS A 108 10.91 3.97 -9.63
N ARG A 109 9.84 3.17 -9.63
CA ARG A 109 9.45 2.35 -8.48
C ARG A 109 10.44 1.22 -8.23
N ALA A 110 10.68 0.93 -6.96
CA ALA A 110 11.52 -0.18 -6.51
C ALA A 110 10.78 -1.52 -6.52
N TYR A 111 9.46 -1.53 -6.40
CA TYR A 111 8.63 -2.74 -6.26
C TYR A 111 9.05 -3.64 -5.10
N THR A 112 9.49 -3.02 -4.00
CA THR A 112 9.83 -3.68 -2.73
C THR A 112 8.60 -3.70 -1.83
N PHE A 113 8.30 -2.57 -1.20
CA PHE A 113 7.15 -2.38 -0.31
C PHE A 113 6.54 -1.02 -0.55
N ASP A 114 5.38 -0.97 -1.20
CA ASP A 114 4.57 0.25 -1.25
C ASP A 114 3.52 0.17 -0.15
N TYR A 115 3.09 1.30 0.40
CA TYR A 115 2.01 1.27 1.37
C TYR A 115 1.15 2.53 1.37
N GLU A 116 -0.12 2.33 1.61
CA GLU A 116 -1.06 3.34 2.02
C GLU A 116 -0.99 3.48 3.54
N LYS A 117 -0.96 4.71 4.03
CA LYS A 117 -0.99 5.04 5.45
C LYS A 117 -2.24 5.86 5.74
N TYR A 118 -3.10 5.30 6.57
CA TYR A 118 -4.35 5.90 7.02
C TYR A 118 -4.18 6.41 8.44
N TYR A 119 -4.20 7.73 8.60
CA TYR A 119 -4.05 8.38 9.89
C TYR A 119 -5.41 8.41 10.62
N PRO A 120 -5.42 8.35 11.97
CA PRO A 120 -6.64 8.55 12.75
C PRO A 120 -7.33 9.91 12.50
N SER A 121 -6.58 10.90 12.00
CA SER A 121 -7.09 12.21 11.59
C SER A 121 -7.93 12.18 10.31
N GLY A 122 -7.94 11.06 9.57
CA GLY A 122 -8.56 10.93 8.25
C GLY A 122 -7.64 11.30 7.09
N GLU A 123 -6.41 11.76 7.36
CA GLU A 123 -5.41 11.96 6.32
C GLU A 123 -4.96 10.60 5.74
N ILE A 124 -4.67 10.59 4.44
CA ILE A 124 -4.21 9.39 3.73
C ILE A 124 -2.99 9.76 2.88
N GLU A 125 -1.95 8.92 2.97
CA GLU A 125 -0.74 9.03 2.14
C GLU A 125 -0.44 7.70 1.46
N ILE A 126 0.02 7.77 0.21
CA ILE A 126 0.59 6.64 -0.51
C ILE A 126 2.11 6.82 -0.55
N HIS A 127 2.82 5.87 0.04
CA HIS A 127 4.27 5.81 0.09
C HIS A 127 4.74 4.79 -0.95
N ILE A 128 5.36 5.29 -2.01
CA ILE A 128 5.86 4.47 -3.11
C ILE A 128 7.37 4.32 -2.99
N ALA A 129 7.84 3.09 -2.85
CA ALA A 129 9.26 2.78 -2.80
C ALA A 129 9.90 3.10 -4.15
N ILE A 130 11.02 3.82 -4.14
CA ILE A 130 11.72 4.26 -5.33
C ILE A 130 13.14 3.68 -5.40
N LYS A 131 13.60 3.41 -6.62
CA LYS A 131 14.98 2.99 -6.86
C LYS A 131 15.93 4.10 -6.44
N GLN A 132 17.04 3.73 -5.82
CA GLN A 132 18.15 4.66 -5.64
C GLN A 132 18.63 5.14 -7.02
N ALA A 133 18.76 6.45 -7.19
CA ALA A 133 19.47 6.98 -8.35
C ALA A 133 20.92 6.48 -8.28
N HIS A 134 21.34 5.67 -9.26
CA HIS A 134 22.76 5.37 -9.40
C HIS A 134 23.48 6.67 -9.82
N PRO A 135 24.50 7.11 -9.08
CA PRO A 135 25.31 8.27 -9.48
C PRO A 135 26.13 8.01 -10.75
#